data_AF-A0A1G8R1C9-F1
#
_entry.id   AF-A0A1G8R1C9-F1
#
_cell.length_a   1.000
_cell.length_b   1.000
_cell.length_c   1.000
_cell.angle_alpha   90.00
_cell.angle_beta   90.00
_cell.angle_gamma   90.00
#
_symmetry.space_group_name_H-M   'P 1'
#
loop_
_entity.id
_entity.type
_entity.pdbx_description
1 polymer ?
#
loop_
_entity_poly.entity_id
_entity_poly.type
_entity_poly.pdbx_seq_one_letter_code
_entity_poly.pdbx_strand_id
1 'polypeptide(L)'
;MKSLTPNPQAEKRAEQTAVQLREACERDGVYLTADDRVAEESAAALIGMAAGSLKNCRQLGNGPDYYRCPAGGSRISYRLIDIAYWIENRREDW
;
A
#
# COMPACT_ATOMS: atom_id res chain seq x y z
N MET A 1 22.50 5.90 -15.99
CA MET A 1 21.51 5.86 -14.89
C MET A 1 20.42 6.85 -15.26
N LYS A 2 19.27 6.40 -15.78
CA LYS A 2 18.18 7.32 -16.12
C LYS A 2 17.68 7.90 -14.80
N SER A 3 17.87 9.19 -14.60
CA SER A 3 17.14 9.94 -13.59
C SER A 3 15.67 9.83 -13.96
N LEU A 4 14.93 8.93 -13.30
CA LEU A 4 13.48 8.89 -13.34
C LEU A 4 13.02 10.07 -12.50
N THR A 5 12.93 11.25 -13.11
CA THR A 5 12.03 12.27 -12.58
C THR A 5 10.68 11.59 -12.37
N PRO A 6 10.15 11.55 -11.14
CA PRO A 6 8.88 10.90 -10.91
C PRO A 6 7.82 11.58 -11.76
N ASN A 7 6.95 10.77 -12.36
CA ASN A 7 5.84 11.26 -13.19
C ASN A 7 4.88 12.03 -12.28
N PRO A 8 4.77 13.38 -12.38
CA PRO A 8 3.97 14.16 -11.43
C PRO A 8 2.47 13.79 -11.47
N GLN A 9 2.01 13.24 -12.61
CA GLN A 9 0.65 12.76 -12.72
C GLN A 9 0.44 11.44 -11.98
N ALA A 10 1.44 10.55 -11.97
CA ALA A 10 1.39 9.30 -11.21
C ALA A 10 1.44 9.57 -9.70
N GLU A 11 2.29 10.50 -9.26
CA GLU A 11 2.33 10.95 -7.85
C GLU A 11 0.98 11.49 -7.40
N LYS A 12 0.37 12.39 -8.18
CA LYS A 12 -0.95 12.94 -7.86
C LYS A 12 -2.03 11.86 -7.76
N ARG A 13 -2.00 10.83 -8.62
CA ARG A 13 -2.95 9.71 -8.54
C ARG A 13 -2.69 8.83 -7.31
N ALA A 14 -1.43 8.60 -6.95
CA ALA A 14 -1.06 7.86 -5.76
C ALA A 14 -1.52 8.59 -4.49
N GLU A 15 -1.33 9.92 -4.42
CA GLU A 15 -1.84 10.74 -3.31
C GLU A 15 -3.37 10.66 -3.20
N GLN A 16 -4.08 10.78 -4.31
CA GLN A 16 -5.55 10.65 -4.34
C GLN A 16 -6.01 9.26 -3.90
N THR A 17 -5.33 8.21 -4.35
CA THR A 17 -5.62 6.83 -3.97
C THR A 17 -5.32 6.60 -2.48
N ALA A 18 -4.25 7.17 -1.94
CA ALA A 18 -3.93 7.08 -0.52
C ALA A 18 -5.03 7.72 0.37
N VAL A 19 -5.60 8.84 -0.08
CA VAL A 19 -6.77 9.45 0.60
C VAL A 19 -7.96 8.50 0.59
N GLN A 20 -8.29 7.88 -0.56
CA GLN A 20 -9.40 6.92 -0.65
C GLN A 20 -9.17 5.67 0.22
N LEU A 21 -7.94 5.17 0.27
CA LEU A 21 -7.56 4.05 1.14
C LEU A 21 -7.73 4.43 2.62
N ARG A 22 -7.37 5.66 3.00
CA ARG A 22 -7.55 6.17 4.36
C ARG A 22 -9.04 6.26 4.71
N GLU A 23 -9.86 6.83 3.84
CA GLU A 23 -11.31 6.91 4.03
C GLU A 23 -11.94 5.51 4.17
N ALA A 24 -11.45 4.52 3.42
CA ALA A 24 -11.87 3.14 3.56
C ALA A 24 -11.48 2.55 4.93
N CYS A 25 -10.26 2.78 5.40
CA CYS A 25 -9.84 2.37 6.74
C CYS A 25 -10.74 2.97 7.83
N GLU A 26 -11.04 4.26 7.73
CA GLU A 26 -11.89 4.97 8.70
C GLU A 26 -13.32 4.42 8.70
N ARG A 27 -13.91 4.23 7.51
CA ARG A 27 -15.25 3.65 7.34
C ARG A 27 -15.35 2.24 7.90
N ASP A 28 -14.33 1.42 7.68
CA ASP A 28 -14.36 -0.01 7.99
C ASP A 28 -13.73 -0.33 9.38
N GLY A 29 -13.31 0.70 10.13
CA GLY A 29 -12.75 0.57 11.48
C GLY A 29 -11.37 -0.10 11.52
N VAL A 30 -10.59 0.02 10.45
CA VAL A 30 -9.23 -0.52 10.35
C VAL A 30 -8.29 0.26 11.24
N TYR A 31 -7.52 -0.44 12.07
CA TYR A 31 -6.47 0.19 12.88
C TYR A 31 -5.38 0.80 11.99
N LEU A 32 -5.09 2.08 12.23
CA LEU A 32 -4.01 2.84 11.61
C LEU A 32 -3.02 3.31 12.67
N THR A 33 -1.73 3.24 12.35
CA THR A 33 -0.72 3.99 13.09
C THR A 33 -0.81 5.49 12.75
N ALA A 34 -0.19 6.35 13.55
CA ALA A 34 -0.21 7.80 13.33
C ALA A 34 0.46 8.25 12.01
N ASP A 35 1.29 7.40 11.42
CA ASP A 35 1.99 7.62 10.14
C ASP A 35 1.31 6.90 8.95
N ASP A 36 0.07 6.47 9.11
CA ASP A 36 -0.78 5.82 8.09
C ASP A 36 -0.28 4.45 7.64
N ARG A 37 0.12 3.61 8.60
CA ARG A 37 0.41 2.21 8.34
C ARG A 37 -0.69 1.29 8.84
N VAL A 38 -0.92 0.25 8.06
CA VAL A 38 -1.85 -0.85 8.35
C VAL A 38 -1.13 -2.19 8.43
N ALA A 39 -1.74 -3.16 9.10
CA ALA A 39 -1.26 -4.55 9.12
C ALA A 39 -1.32 -5.21 7.73
N GLU A 40 -0.54 -6.27 7.49
CA GLU A 40 -0.52 -7.02 6.22
C GLU A 40 -1.90 -7.55 5.82
N GLU A 41 -2.69 -8.04 6.78
CA GLU A 41 -4.05 -8.54 6.52
C GLU A 41 -5.00 -7.42 6.08
N SER A 42 -4.98 -6.27 6.76
CA SER A 42 -5.77 -5.11 6.39
C SER A 42 -5.35 -4.52 5.05
N ALA A 43 -4.04 -4.46 4.77
CA ALA A 43 -3.53 -4.02 3.47
C ALA A 43 -4.06 -4.89 2.33
N ALA A 44 -4.08 -6.21 2.52
CA ALA A 44 -4.60 -7.15 1.53
C ALA A 44 -6.11 -6.94 1.30
N ALA A 45 -6.88 -6.77 2.37
CA ALA A 45 -8.32 -6.51 2.28
C ALA A 45 -8.64 -5.22 1.52
N LEU A 46 -7.90 -4.13 1.79
CA LEU A 46 -8.09 -2.83 1.13
C LEU A 46 -7.92 -2.90 -0.40
N ILE A 47 -7.06 -3.77 -0.89
CA ILE A 47 -6.76 -3.92 -2.33
C ILE A 47 -7.43 -5.15 -2.96
N GLY A 48 -8.36 -5.80 -2.24
CA GLY A 48 -9.10 -6.96 -2.74
C GLY A 48 -8.25 -8.22 -2.93
N MET A 49 -7.17 -8.38 -2.17
CA MET A 49 -6.29 -9.55 -2.19
C MET A 49 -6.46 -10.42 -0.94
N ALA A 50 -6.18 -11.72 -1.07
CA ALA A 50 -5.97 -12.58 0.09
C ALA A 50 -4.64 -12.22 0.78
N ALA A 51 -4.58 -12.27 2.11
CA ALA A 51 -3.37 -11.98 2.88
C ALA A 51 -2.17 -12.85 2.46
N GLY A 52 -2.40 -14.15 2.21
CA GLY A 52 -1.37 -15.05 1.69
C GLY A 52 -0.82 -14.62 0.31
N SER A 53 -1.68 -14.10 -0.57
CA SER A 53 -1.26 -13.59 -1.87
C SER A 53 -0.41 -12.33 -1.74
N LEU A 54 -0.79 -11.39 -0.88
CA LEU A 54 0.02 -10.19 -0.63
C LEU A 54 1.38 -10.54 -0.02
N LYS A 55 1.41 -11.48 0.93
CA LYS A 55 2.65 -12.03 1.49
C LYS A 55 3.54 -12.64 0.41
N ASN A 56 2.99 -13.40 -0.52
CA ASN A 56 3.74 -13.97 -1.64
C ASN A 56 4.29 -12.87 -2.55
N CYS A 57 3.49 -11.86 -2.90
CA CYS A 57 3.97 -10.70 -3.67
C CYS A 57 5.15 -10.02 -2.98
N ARG A 58 5.07 -9.79 -1.66
CA ARG A 58 6.17 -9.22 -0.87
C ARG A 58 7.43 -10.09 -0.92
N GLN A 59 7.29 -11.40 -0.75
CA GLN A 59 8.42 -12.33 -0.77
C GLN A 59 9.10 -12.39 -2.14
N LEU A 60 8.33 -12.22 -3.22
CA LEU A 60 8.83 -12.16 -4.58
C LEU A 60 9.37 -10.78 -4.99
N GLY A 61 9.24 -9.75 -4.13
CA GLY A 61 9.64 -8.37 -4.45
C GLY A 61 8.69 -7.64 -5.40
N ASN A 62 7.47 -8.15 -5.59
CA ASN A 62 6.47 -7.65 -6.54
C ASN A 62 5.25 -7.02 -5.85
N GLY A 63 5.35 -6.73 -4.55
CA GLY A 63 4.31 -6.08 -3.75
C GLY A 63 4.63 -4.61 -3.44
N PRO A 64 3.75 -3.91 -2.72
CA PRO A 64 4.05 -2.58 -2.19
C PRO A 64 5.26 -2.61 -1.26
N ASP A 65 5.91 -1.46 -1.12
CA ASP A 65 6.96 -1.27 -0.12
C ASP A 65 6.40 -1.51 1.29
N TYR A 66 7.23 -2.12 2.14
CA TYR A 66 6.80 -2.63 3.43
C TYR A 66 7.81 -2.31 4.53
N TYR A 67 7.29 -2.24 5.75
CA TYR A 67 8.10 -2.08 6.95
C TYR A 67 8.12 -3.37 7.76
N ARG A 68 9.29 -3.72 8.30
CA ARG A 68 9.44 -4.74 9.36
C ARG A 68 9.21 -4.14 10.74
N CYS A 69 8.16 -3.34 10.87
CA CYS A 69 7.80 -2.63 12.08
C CYS A 69 6.32 -2.95 12.39
N PRO A 70 5.98 -3.39 13.61
CA PRO A 70 4.63 -3.86 13.88
C PRO A 70 3.55 -2.77 13.75
N ALA A 71 2.36 -3.18 13.29
CA ALA A 71 1.13 -2.40 13.30
C ALA A 71 -0.07 -3.36 13.38
N GLY A 72 -1.10 -3.02 14.17
CA GLY A 72 -2.35 -3.80 14.23
C GLY A 72 -2.17 -5.31 14.49
N GLY A 73 -1.17 -5.71 15.27
CA GLY A 73 -0.89 -7.13 15.59
C GLY A 73 -0.06 -7.89 14.55
N SER A 74 0.27 -7.29 13.40
CA SER A 74 1.17 -7.87 12.39
C SER A 74 2.61 -7.43 12.61
N ARG A 75 3.59 -8.30 12.27
CA ARG A 75 5.03 -7.96 12.24
C ARG A 75 5.43 -7.12 11.01
N ILE A 76 4.61 -7.17 9.97
CA ILE A 76 4.77 -6.44 8.73
C ILE A 76 3.65 -5.41 8.62
N SER A 77 4.01 -4.19 8.23
CA SER A 77 3.06 -3.12 7.99
C SER A 77 3.33 -2.41 6.68
N TYR A 78 2.30 -1.81 6.11
CA TYR A 78 2.36 -1.09 4.85
C TYR A 78 1.85 0.32 5.04
N ARG A 79 2.52 1.31 4.45
CA ARG A 79 1.98 2.67 4.43
C ARG A 79 0.96 2.80 3.31
N LEU A 80 -0.12 3.54 3.55
CA LEU A 80 -1.18 3.71 2.56
C LEU A 80 -0.65 4.32 1.24
N ILE A 81 0.30 5.25 1.33
CA ILE A 81 0.91 5.87 0.15
C ILE A 81 1.74 4.86 -0.68
N ASP A 82 2.44 3.93 -0.03
CA ASP A 82 3.25 2.91 -0.72
C ASP A 82 2.35 1.89 -1.42
N ILE A 83 1.23 1.53 -0.80
CA ILE A 83 0.16 0.73 -1.43
C ILE A 83 -0.37 1.47 -2.66
N ALA A 84 -0.68 2.76 -2.53
CA ALA A 84 -1.19 3.57 -3.64
C ALA A 84 -0.21 3.67 -4.81
N TYR A 85 1.08 3.89 -4.53
CA TYR A 85 2.12 3.88 -5.56
C TYR A 85 2.16 2.54 -6.31
N TRP A 86 2.08 1.42 -5.59
CA TRP A 86 2.07 0.11 -6.20
C TRP A 86 0.85 -0.12 -7.10
N ILE A 87 -0.34 0.34 -6.71
CA ILE A 87 -1.55 0.27 -7.53
C ILE A 87 -1.38 1.07 -8.83
N GLU A 88 -0.94 2.32 -8.72
CA GLU A 88 -0.86 3.24 -9.86
C GLU A 88 0.28 2.89 -10.83
N ASN A 89 1.42 2.38 -10.32
CA ASN A 89 2.51 1.92 -11.19
C ASN A 89 2.06 0.72 -12.04
N ARG A 90 1.28 -0.20 -11.47
CA ARG A 90 0.76 -1.38 -12.20
C ARG A 90 -0.23 -1.03 -13.30
N ARG A 91 -0.79 0.18 -13.32
CA ARG A 91 -1.67 0.65 -14.39
C ARG A 91 -0.90 0.94 -15.68
N GLU A 92 0.36 1.36 -15.59
CA GLU A 92 1.18 1.72 -16.75
C GLU A 92 1.81 0.48 -17.44
N ASP A 93 1.77 -0.68 -16.79
CA ASP A 93 2.33 -1.95 -17.27
C ASP A 93 1.37 -2.79 -18.15
N TRP A 94 0.13 -2.32 -18.38
CA TRP A 94 -0.90 -2.98 -19.22
C TRP A 94 -1.35 -2.08 -20.37
#